data_AF-A0A7S0B709-F1
#
_entry.id   AF-A0A7S0B709-F1
#
_cell.length_a   1.000
_cell.length_b   1.000
_cell.length_c   1.000
_cell.angle_alpha   90.00
_cell.angle_beta   90.00
_cell.angle_gamma   90.00
#
_symmetry.space_group_name_H-M   'P 1'
#
loop_
_entity.id
_entity.type
_entity.pdbx_description
1 polymer ?
#
loop_
_entity_poly.entity_id
_entity_poly.type
_entity_poly.pdbx_seq_one_letter_code
_entity_poly.pdbx_strand_id
1 'polypeptide(L)'
;ANSLLLGNHLSAPMILWALWKGGVSDVAVELFDEWSVHEDFLPAEAFGLILLDNEWWKDVSWELDILHRLHHALPVRSLHVSLINMGIRPIVPLASVHHGLQKVALLVDSVESTIESRNPVSILAACEDFAAHKGQWLKIAGHQKAEILEGGLQGRPLAAHESAAELGAYVGYTALRLGRAVAVSRASLGVTSLEVHPVHACTARHLLDLGELAAVGEVKPGQAKDALPLLGEELGKGSTGFSFLDHRGTIFQQDFALLERGALPSALARSAADNTLSPGAPL
;
A
#
# COMPACT_ATOMS: atom_id res chain seq x y z
N ALA A 1 14.12 -14.74 -3.08
CA ALA A 1 12.72 -14.75 -2.59
C ALA A 1 12.31 -13.33 -2.22
N ASN A 2 12.22 -12.44 -3.21
CA ASN A 2 12.46 -11.01 -2.98
C ASN A 2 11.30 -10.09 -3.43
N SER A 3 10.26 -10.62 -4.07
CA SER A 3 9.11 -9.86 -4.58
C SER A 3 8.00 -9.51 -3.58
N LEU A 4 8.08 -9.94 -2.30
CA LEU A 4 6.94 -9.84 -1.36
C LEU A 4 6.92 -8.55 -0.51
N LEU A 5 8.09 -7.97 -0.18
CA LEU A 5 8.17 -6.85 0.78
C LEU A 5 7.95 -5.47 0.16
N LEU A 6 8.38 -5.27 -1.10
CA LEU A 6 8.12 -4.04 -1.86
C LEU A 6 6.83 -4.14 -2.68
N GLY A 7 6.04 -5.20 -2.46
CA GLY A 7 4.87 -5.53 -3.25
C GLY A 7 5.21 -5.96 -4.68
N ASN A 8 4.16 -6.16 -5.49
CA ASN A 8 4.25 -6.46 -6.91
C ASN A 8 5.11 -5.40 -7.65
N HIS A 9 5.90 -5.80 -8.64
CA HIS A 9 6.75 -4.91 -9.46
C HIS A 9 5.95 -3.78 -10.13
N LEU A 10 4.66 -4.03 -10.42
CA LEU A 10 3.70 -3.04 -10.94
C LEU A 10 3.40 -1.88 -9.97
N SER A 11 3.81 -1.99 -8.70
CA SER A 11 3.66 -0.92 -7.71
C SER A 11 4.86 0.02 -7.62
N ALA A 12 6.01 -0.37 -8.16
CA ALA A 12 7.26 0.36 -7.99
C ALA A 12 7.27 1.76 -8.65
N PRO A 13 6.64 1.99 -9.82
CA PRO A 13 6.46 3.35 -10.36
C PRO A 13 5.68 4.26 -9.42
N MET A 14 4.71 3.70 -8.70
CA MET A 14 3.93 4.47 -7.73
C MET A 14 4.73 4.81 -6.47
N ILE A 15 5.73 4.00 -6.09
CA ILE A 15 6.62 4.31 -4.95
C ILE A 15 7.46 5.54 -5.31
N LEU A 16 8.08 5.53 -6.49
CA LEU A 16 8.90 6.64 -6.99
C LEU A 16 8.06 7.91 -7.18
N TRP A 17 6.85 7.79 -7.73
CA TRP A 17 5.90 8.91 -7.81
C TRP A 17 5.58 9.51 -6.43
N ALA A 18 5.32 8.66 -5.44
CA ALA A 18 4.95 9.10 -4.09
C ALA A 18 6.12 9.77 -3.35
N LEU A 19 7.35 9.28 -3.54
CA LEU A 19 8.57 9.87 -2.99
C LEU A 19 8.90 11.22 -3.65
N TRP A 20 8.90 11.26 -4.98
CA TRP A 20 9.07 12.49 -5.77
C TRP A 20 8.07 13.56 -5.35
N LYS A 21 6.77 13.22 -5.37
CA LYS A 21 5.69 14.12 -4.94
C LYS A 21 5.79 14.50 -3.45
N GLY A 22 6.42 13.66 -2.64
CA GLY A 22 6.73 13.91 -1.23
C GLY A 22 7.82 14.97 -0.99
N GLY A 23 8.49 15.44 -2.05
CA GLY A 23 9.63 16.37 -1.94
C GLY A 23 10.92 15.70 -1.47
N VAL A 24 11.02 14.37 -1.64
CA VAL A 24 12.21 13.57 -1.36
C VAL A 24 12.73 12.93 -2.65
N SER A 25 12.89 13.75 -3.69
CA SER A 25 13.43 13.37 -5.00
C SER A 25 14.76 12.62 -4.87
N ASP A 26 15.66 13.11 -4.01
CA ASP A 26 16.97 12.50 -3.78
C ASP A 26 16.84 11.04 -3.32
N VAL A 27 15.86 10.74 -2.45
CA VAL A 27 15.56 9.38 -1.98
C VAL A 27 14.88 8.53 -3.06
N ALA A 28 14.09 9.14 -3.95
CA ALA A 28 13.55 8.45 -5.12
C ALA A 28 14.66 8.08 -6.12
N VAL A 29 15.64 8.96 -6.33
CA VAL A 29 16.82 8.70 -7.15
C VAL A 29 17.72 7.65 -6.51
N GLU A 30 18.03 7.75 -5.20
CA GLU A 30 18.80 6.73 -4.47
C GLU A 30 18.14 5.34 -4.54
N LEU A 31 16.82 5.25 -4.35
CA LEU A 31 16.10 3.98 -4.47
C LEU A 31 16.07 3.46 -5.91
N PHE A 32 15.95 4.33 -6.92
CA PHE A 32 16.05 3.93 -8.31
C PHE A 32 17.47 3.50 -8.70
N ASP A 33 18.51 4.15 -8.17
CA ASP A 33 19.90 3.72 -8.33
C ASP A 33 20.12 2.36 -7.66
N GLU A 34 19.65 2.17 -6.43
CA GLU A 34 19.69 0.88 -5.72
C GLU A 34 18.98 -0.22 -6.53
N TRP A 35 17.74 0.03 -6.98
CA TRP A 35 16.96 -0.95 -7.73
C TRP A 35 17.49 -1.20 -9.15
N SER A 36 18.07 -0.20 -9.84
CA SER A 36 18.68 -0.39 -11.16
C SER A 36 20.01 -1.13 -11.08
N VAL A 37 20.79 -0.95 -10.00
CA VAL A 37 22.04 -1.70 -9.75
C VAL A 37 21.76 -3.13 -9.27
N HIS A 38 20.69 -3.36 -8.52
CA HIS A 38 20.30 -4.70 -8.03
C HIS A 38 19.37 -5.45 -8.95
N GLU A 39 19.38 -5.07 -10.22
CA GLU A 39 18.64 -5.76 -11.27
C GLU A 39 17.10 -5.73 -11.02
N ASP A 40 16.61 -4.94 -10.06
CA ASP A 40 15.33 -5.11 -9.35
C ASP A 40 14.10 -4.50 -10.06
N PHE A 41 14.28 -3.93 -11.26
CA PHE A 41 13.36 -2.91 -11.81
C PHE A 41 13.10 -3.01 -13.32
N LEU A 42 11.82 -3.06 -13.72
CA LEU A 42 11.43 -3.28 -15.13
C LEU A 42 10.19 -2.56 -15.73
N PRO A 43 9.39 -1.72 -15.02
CA PRO A 43 8.39 -0.88 -15.69
C PRO A 43 9.01 0.42 -16.23
N ALA A 44 8.93 0.64 -17.55
CA ALA A 44 9.41 1.85 -18.24
C ALA A 44 8.75 3.15 -17.73
N GLU A 45 7.61 3.03 -17.06
CA GLU A 45 6.80 4.10 -16.51
C GLU A 45 7.52 4.84 -15.36
N ALA A 46 8.32 4.14 -14.54
CA ALA A 46 9.06 4.80 -13.48
C ALA A 46 10.35 5.47 -13.98
N PHE A 47 10.99 4.88 -15.00
CA PHE A 47 12.03 5.57 -15.77
C PHE A 47 11.47 6.86 -16.36
N GLY A 48 10.25 6.82 -16.92
CA GLY A 48 9.53 8.00 -17.40
C GLY A 48 9.32 9.08 -16.33
N LEU A 49 8.99 8.71 -15.10
CA LEU A 49 8.85 9.68 -13.99
C LEU A 49 10.18 10.36 -13.61
N ILE A 50 11.30 9.62 -13.63
CA ILE A 50 12.63 10.18 -13.30
C ILE A 50 13.18 10.99 -14.48
N LEU A 51 12.92 10.59 -15.72
CA LEU A 51 13.22 11.41 -16.91
C LEU A 51 12.44 12.73 -16.88
N LEU A 52 11.18 12.72 -16.44
CA LEU A 52 10.38 13.94 -16.28
C LEU A 52 10.92 14.87 -15.17
N ASP A 53 11.47 14.32 -14.08
CA ASP A 53 12.16 15.11 -13.05
C ASP A 53 13.48 15.69 -13.59
N ASN A 54 14.29 14.89 -14.27
CA ASN A 54 15.56 15.33 -14.84
C ASN A 54 15.39 16.42 -15.93
N GLU A 55 14.36 16.31 -16.77
CA GLU A 55 13.95 17.39 -17.70
C GLU A 55 13.49 18.66 -16.96
N TRP A 56 12.81 18.51 -15.82
CA TRP A 56 12.39 19.63 -14.97
C TRP A 56 13.60 20.38 -14.37
N TRP A 57 14.64 19.65 -13.95
CA TRP A 57 15.90 20.22 -13.44
C TRP A 57 16.95 20.58 -14.51
N LYS A 58 16.78 20.08 -15.75
CA LYS A 58 17.64 20.29 -16.93
C LYS A 58 19.07 19.73 -16.84
N ASP A 59 19.25 18.56 -16.24
CA ASP A 59 20.55 17.86 -16.22
C ASP A 59 20.65 16.80 -17.32
N VAL A 60 21.47 17.07 -18.33
CA VAL A 60 21.66 16.22 -19.53
C VAL A 60 22.66 15.08 -19.29
N SER A 61 23.42 15.10 -18.18
CA SER A 61 24.50 14.14 -17.96
C SER A 61 24.02 12.73 -17.57
N TRP A 62 22.79 12.62 -17.08
CA TRP A 62 22.20 11.38 -16.55
C TRP A 62 21.54 10.49 -17.62
N GLU A 63 21.11 11.07 -18.74
CA GLU A 63 20.37 10.36 -19.80
C GLU A 63 21.19 9.19 -20.40
N LEU A 64 22.51 9.35 -20.50
CA LEU A 64 23.43 8.33 -20.99
C LEU A 64 23.70 7.20 -20.00
N ASP A 65 23.66 7.48 -18.69
CA ASP A 65 23.90 6.47 -17.64
C ASP A 65 22.68 5.55 -17.47
N ILE A 66 21.47 6.12 -17.58
CA ILE A 66 20.20 5.39 -17.58
C ILE A 66 20.14 4.38 -18.74
N LEU A 67 20.54 4.80 -19.96
CA LEU A 67 20.56 3.93 -21.14
C LEU A 67 21.52 2.73 -20.99
N HIS A 68 22.62 2.89 -20.25
CA HIS A 68 23.58 1.83 -20.00
C HIS A 68 23.03 0.79 -19.00
N ARG A 69 22.34 1.23 -17.95
CA ARG A 69 21.77 0.37 -16.89
C ARG A 69 20.60 -0.49 -17.38
N LEU A 70 19.80 0.01 -18.33
CA LEU A 70 18.72 -0.76 -18.99
C LEU A 70 19.17 -2.07 -19.63
N HIS A 71 20.47 -2.25 -19.89
CA HIS A 71 21.00 -3.43 -20.57
C HIS A 71 21.25 -4.64 -19.62
N HIS A 72 21.07 -4.48 -18.30
CA HIS A 72 21.71 -5.35 -17.30
C HIS A 72 20.86 -5.65 -16.03
N ALA A 73 19.53 -5.84 -16.08
CA ALA A 73 18.69 -5.85 -14.85
C ALA A 73 17.40 -6.76 -14.74
N LEU A 74 17.47 -7.91 -14.05
CA LEU A 74 16.41 -8.74 -13.36
C LEU A 74 16.86 -9.40 -11.97
N PRO A 75 16.02 -9.58 -10.90
CA PRO A 75 15.87 -8.76 -9.64
C PRO A 75 16.34 -9.33 -8.25
N VAL A 76 16.71 -8.48 -7.23
CA VAL A 76 16.95 -8.80 -5.76
C VAL A 76 16.97 -7.57 -4.75
N ARG A 77 16.55 -7.74 -3.46
CA ARG A 77 15.78 -6.73 -2.60
C ARG A 77 15.94 -6.71 -1.03
N SER A 78 15.80 -5.54 -0.34
CA SER A 78 15.57 -5.11 1.11
C SER A 78 16.22 -5.81 2.34
N LEU A 79 16.69 -4.95 3.28
CA LEU A 79 17.66 -5.17 4.36
C LEU A 79 17.08 -5.40 5.79
N HIS A 80 15.98 -4.76 6.19
CA HIS A 80 15.57 -4.72 7.62
C HIS A 80 15.18 -6.10 8.18
N VAL A 81 14.44 -6.89 7.40
CA VAL A 81 14.09 -8.28 7.74
C VAL A 81 15.34 -9.18 7.83
N SER A 82 16.37 -8.91 7.02
CA SER A 82 17.66 -9.61 7.13
C SER A 82 18.35 -9.33 8.46
N LEU A 83 18.31 -8.08 8.95
CA LEU A 83 18.87 -7.71 10.25
C LEU A 83 18.14 -8.38 11.42
N ILE A 84 16.80 -8.36 11.42
CA ILE A 84 15.99 -9.04 12.46
C ILE A 84 16.24 -10.56 12.45
N ASN A 85 16.31 -11.19 11.27
CA ASN A 85 16.65 -12.61 11.14
C ASN A 85 18.08 -12.95 11.58
N MET A 86 19.01 -11.99 11.52
CA MET A 86 20.36 -12.10 12.09
C MET A 86 20.40 -11.85 13.61
N GLY A 87 19.26 -11.64 14.26
CA GLY A 87 19.16 -11.32 15.69
C GLY A 87 19.52 -9.87 16.04
N ILE A 88 19.72 -9.02 15.03
CA ILE A 88 20.08 -7.61 15.20
C ILE A 88 18.80 -6.79 15.30
N ARG A 89 18.49 -6.29 16.50
CA ARG A 89 17.43 -5.30 16.73
C ARG A 89 18.06 -3.90 16.78
N PRO A 90 18.05 -3.11 15.69
CA PRO A 90 18.58 -1.75 15.70
C PRO A 90 17.70 -0.85 16.58
N ILE A 91 18.22 -0.41 17.73
CA ILE A 91 17.51 0.53 18.60
C ILE A 91 17.70 1.94 18.05
N VAL A 92 16.72 2.42 17.28
CA VAL A 92 16.66 3.82 16.81
C VAL A 92 15.94 4.66 17.88
N PRO A 93 16.55 5.71 18.43
CA PRO A 93 15.85 6.60 19.36
C PRO A 93 14.63 7.24 18.69
N LEU A 94 13.46 7.23 19.34
CA LEU A 94 12.23 7.80 18.77
C LEU A 94 12.38 9.29 18.37
N ALA A 95 13.23 10.03 19.09
CA ALA A 95 13.57 11.43 18.79
C ALA A 95 14.29 11.61 17.44
N SER A 96 14.91 10.56 16.89
CA SER A 96 15.53 10.53 15.55
C SER A 96 14.52 10.21 14.44
N VAL A 97 13.32 9.75 14.78
CA VAL A 97 12.23 9.51 13.81
C VAL A 97 11.44 10.80 13.63
N HIS A 98 11.14 11.17 12.37
CA HIS A 98 10.32 12.35 12.06
C HIS A 98 8.98 12.31 12.80
N HIS A 99 8.58 13.42 13.43
CA HIS A 99 7.43 13.50 14.34
C HIS A 99 6.12 12.93 13.74
N GLY A 100 5.87 13.13 12.44
CA GLY A 100 4.69 12.59 11.75
C GLY A 100 4.69 11.06 11.61
N LEU A 101 5.85 10.41 11.72
CA LEU A 101 6.05 8.96 11.57
C LEU A 101 6.28 8.22 12.90
N GLN A 102 6.57 8.94 13.99
CA GLN A 102 6.80 8.35 15.31
C GLN A 102 5.67 7.42 15.76
N LYS A 103 4.41 7.77 15.49
CA LYS A 103 3.25 6.91 15.81
C LYS A 103 3.23 5.61 14.99
N VAL A 104 3.65 5.67 13.73
CA VAL A 104 3.69 4.51 12.84
C VAL A 104 4.83 3.57 13.25
N ALA A 105 6.00 4.12 13.61
CA ALA A 105 7.09 3.35 14.20
C ALA A 105 6.66 2.66 15.51
N LEU A 106 6.05 3.40 16.45
CA LEU A 106 5.53 2.84 17.71
C LEU A 106 4.47 1.76 17.50
N LEU A 107 3.64 1.86 16.46
CA LEU A 107 2.69 0.81 16.11
C LEU A 107 3.43 -0.47 15.67
N VAL A 108 4.41 -0.35 14.78
CA VAL A 108 5.20 -1.50 14.30
C VAL A 108 5.95 -2.14 15.47
N ASP A 109 6.65 -1.36 16.29
CA ASP A 109 7.33 -1.84 17.50
C ASP A 109 6.35 -2.57 18.44
N SER A 110 5.16 -2.01 18.66
CA SER A 110 4.11 -2.62 19.49
C SER A 110 3.61 -3.93 18.91
N VAL A 111 3.36 -4.00 17.60
CA VAL A 111 2.91 -5.23 16.92
C VAL A 111 4.01 -6.30 17.01
N GLU A 112 5.23 -6.01 16.57
CA GLU A 112 6.33 -6.99 16.56
C GLU A 112 6.75 -7.48 17.96
N SER A 113 6.48 -6.70 19.02
CA SER A 113 6.81 -7.08 20.40
C SER A 113 5.68 -7.78 21.17
N THR A 114 4.43 -7.72 20.69
CA THR A 114 3.26 -8.29 21.39
C THR A 114 2.66 -9.52 20.73
N ILE A 115 2.87 -9.74 19.43
CA ILE A 115 2.24 -10.85 18.71
C ILE A 115 2.80 -12.21 19.15
N GLU A 116 1.93 -13.11 19.59
CA GLU A 116 2.32 -14.49 19.94
C GLU A 116 2.55 -15.35 18.69
N SER A 117 1.96 -14.98 17.55
CA SER A 117 2.08 -15.73 16.30
C SER A 117 1.85 -14.85 15.07
N ARG A 118 2.54 -15.19 13.97
CA ARG A 118 2.41 -14.53 12.66
C ARG A 118 1.13 -14.98 11.96
N ASN A 119 0.01 -14.36 12.30
CA ASN A 119 -1.29 -14.60 11.68
C ASN A 119 -2.16 -13.32 11.79
N PRO A 120 -3.14 -13.10 10.91
CA PRO A 120 -3.82 -11.81 10.82
C PRO A 120 -4.70 -11.53 12.04
N VAL A 121 -5.15 -12.53 12.80
CA VAL A 121 -5.91 -12.31 14.04
C VAL A 121 -5.01 -11.69 15.11
N SER A 122 -3.79 -12.20 15.27
CA SER A 122 -2.83 -11.65 16.24
C SER A 122 -2.39 -10.22 15.88
N ILE A 123 -2.15 -9.95 14.59
CA ILE A 123 -1.75 -8.60 14.14
C ILE A 123 -2.91 -7.60 14.33
N LEU A 124 -4.15 -7.99 14.01
CA LEU A 124 -5.33 -7.14 14.21
C LEU A 124 -5.59 -6.81 15.68
N ALA A 125 -5.47 -7.81 16.57
CA ALA A 125 -5.60 -7.61 18.01
C ALA A 125 -4.54 -6.63 18.54
N ALA A 126 -3.26 -6.80 18.17
CA ALA A 126 -2.19 -5.89 18.56
C ALA A 126 -2.41 -4.45 18.06
N CYS A 127 -2.97 -4.27 16.84
CA CYS A 127 -3.34 -2.96 16.32
C CYS A 127 -4.50 -2.31 17.10
N GLU A 128 -5.51 -3.10 17.48
CA GLU A 128 -6.66 -2.64 18.27
C GLU A 128 -6.26 -2.26 19.71
N ASP A 129 -5.44 -3.10 20.34
CA ASP A 129 -4.86 -2.82 21.66
C ASP A 129 -4.02 -1.53 21.62
N PHE A 130 -3.12 -1.39 20.63
CA PHE A 130 -2.36 -0.14 20.46
C PHE A 130 -3.27 1.08 20.29
N ALA A 131 -4.30 0.99 19.44
CA ALA A 131 -5.24 2.07 19.18
C ALA A 131 -6.06 2.48 20.43
N ALA A 132 -6.35 1.52 21.32
CA ALA A 132 -7.09 1.74 22.57
C ALA A 132 -6.26 2.45 23.66
N HIS A 133 -4.93 2.42 23.58
CA HIS A 133 -4.07 3.05 24.58
C HIS A 133 -4.15 4.59 24.55
N LYS A 134 -4.31 5.19 25.74
CA LYS A 134 -4.47 6.64 25.90
C LYS A 134 -3.25 7.40 25.37
N GLY A 135 -3.44 8.18 24.31
CA GLY A 135 -2.39 8.93 23.60
C GLY A 135 -1.92 8.27 22.30
N GLN A 136 -2.20 6.98 22.10
CA GLN A 136 -1.81 6.21 20.89
C GLN A 136 -2.91 6.12 19.83
N TRP A 137 -3.95 6.97 19.93
CA TRP A 137 -5.12 6.97 19.02
C TRP A 137 -4.72 6.80 17.55
N LEU A 138 -5.16 5.69 16.96
CA LEU A 138 -4.89 5.29 15.59
C LEU A 138 -6.19 5.43 14.79
N LYS A 139 -6.12 6.01 13.59
CA LYS A 139 -7.29 6.06 12.68
C LYS A 139 -7.44 4.72 12.00
N ILE A 140 -8.29 3.86 12.54
CA ILE A 140 -8.63 2.54 11.97
C ILE A 140 -10.14 2.37 11.89
N ALA A 141 -10.62 1.66 10.87
CA ALA A 141 -12.02 1.29 10.69
C ALA A 141 -12.42 0.10 11.60
N GLY A 142 -12.17 0.21 12.91
CA GLY A 142 -12.42 -0.84 13.89
C GLY A 142 -13.89 -1.00 14.31
N HIS A 143 -14.15 -1.98 15.18
CA HIS A 143 -15.46 -2.29 15.77
C HIS A 143 -16.58 -2.45 14.71
N GLN A 144 -17.71 -1.75 14.87
CA GLN A 144 -18.88 -1.83 13.98
C GLN A 144 -18.56 -1.53 12.51
N LYS A 145 -17.55 -0.69 12.23
CA LYS A 145 -17.11 -0.43 10.85
C LYS A 145 -16.51 -1.69 10.22
N ALA A 146 -15.64 -2.40 10.95
CA ALA A 146 -15.05 -3.65 10.50
C ALA A 146 -16.11 -4.73 10.24
N GLU A 147 -17.13 -4.84 11.09
CA GLU A 147 -18.26 -5.76 10.89
C GLU A 147 -19.03 -5.46 9.59
N ILE A 148 -19.23 -4.18 9.26
CA ILE A 148 -19.86 -3.75 8.00
C ILE A 148 -18.99 -4.12 6.78
N LEU A 149 -17.67 -3.95 6.86
CA LEU A 149 -16.74 -4.29 5.78
C LEU A 149 -16.67 -5.80 5.53
N GLU A 150 -16.50 -6.59 6.61
CA GLU A 150 -16.47 -8.05 6.52
C GLU A 150 -17.83 -8.61 6.07
N GLY A 151 -18.95 -8.09 6.61
CA GLY A 151 -20.30 -8.44 6.15
C GLY A 151 -20.58 -8.03 4.70
N GLY A 152 -19.95 -6.94 4.24
CA GLY A 152 -19.98 -6.48 2.86
C GLY A 152 -19.41 -7.51 1.87
N LEU A 153 -18.25 -8.10 2.21
CA LEU A 153 -17.64 -9.20 1.46
C LEU A 153 -18.35 -10.55 1.67
N GLN A 154 -18.74 -10.90 2.89
CA GLN A 154 -19.41 -12.18 3.18
C GLN A 154 -20.78 -12.28 2.50
N GLY A 155 -21.57 -11.20 2.51
CA GLY A 155 -22.89 -11.17 1.88
C GLY A 155 -22.86 -11.06 0.35
N ARG A 156 -21.67 -10.94 -0.26
CA ARG A 156 -21.42 -11.03 -1.71
C ARG A 156 -19.94 -11.34 -1.94
N PRO A 157 -19.53 -12.62 -1.85
CA PRO A 157 -18.15 -13.02 -2.07
C PRO A 157 -17.63 -12.58 -3.44
N LEU A 158 -16.36 -12.18 -3.49
CA LEU A 158 -15.69 -11.80 -4.73
C LEU A 158 -15.62 -13.01 -5.68
N ALA A 159 -15.97 -12.81 -6.94
CA ALA A 159 -15.74 -13.79 -8.00
C ALA A 159 -14.25 -13.95 -8.30
N ALA A 160 -13.87 -15.01 -9.02
CA ALA A 160 -12.46 -15.34 -9.28
C ALA A 160 -11.67 -14.26 -10.05
N HIS A 161 -12.36 -13.44 -10.85
CA HIS A 161 -11.78 -12.31 -11.59
C HIS A 161 -11.87 -10.97 -10.82
N GLU A 162 -12.39 -10.98 -9.58
CA GLU A 162 -12.65 -9.76 -8.81
C GLU A 162 -11.69 -9.60 -7.63
N SER A 163 -11.31 -8.36 -7.35
CA SER A 163 -10.65 -7.91 -6.13
C SER A 163 -11.53 -6.92 -5.34
N ALA A 164 -11.18 -6.72 -4.07
CA ALA A 164 -11.58 -5.56 -3.29
C ALA A 164 -10.56 -4.43 -3.51
N ALA A 165 -11.03 -3.24 -3.87
CA ALA A 165 -10.23 -2.02 -3.95
C ALA A 165 -10.38 -1.18 -2.68
N GLU A 166 -9.29 -0.67 -2.12
CA GLU A 166 -9.30 0.25 -0.98
C GLU A 166 -8.59 1.56 -1.34
N LEU A 167 -9.19 2.71 -1.02
CA LEU A 167 -8.63 4.04 -1.22
C LEU A 167 -8.32 4.67 0.15
N GLY A 168 -7.05 4.57 0.57
CA GLY A 168 -6.55 5.03 1.86
C GLY A 168 -6.16 3.88 2.80
N ALA A 169 -5.12 3.11 2.47
CA ALA A 169 -4.68 1.98 3.31
C ALA A 169 -4.16 2.41 4.69
N TYR A 170 -3.59 3.62 4.81
CA TYR A 170 -2.82 4.07 5.97
C TYR A 170 -1.84 2.97 6.42
N VAL A 171 -1.88 2.52 7.67
CA VAL A 171 -0.99 1.46 8.20
C VAL A 171 -1.43 0.03 7.82
N GLY A 172 -2.46 -0.15 6.99
CA GLY A 172 -2.85 -1.46 6.44
C GLY A 172 -3.83 -2.27 7.28
N TYR A 173 -4.38 -1.72 8.37
CA TYR A 173 -5.33 -2.42 9.24
C TYR A 173 -6.53 -2.98 8.47
N THR A 174 -7.14 -2.17 7.61
CA THR A 174 -8.31 -2.59 6.83
C THR A 174 -7.91 -3.52 5.67
N ALA A 175 -6.82 -3.24 4.95
CA ALA A 175 -6.22 -4.17 3.99
C ALA A 175 -6.02 -5.58 4.58
N LEU A 176 -5.53 -5.66 5.82
CA LEU A 176 -5.33 -6.89 6.58
C LEU A 176 -6.66 -7.60 6.93
N ARG A 177 -7.70 -6.85 7.35
CA ARG A 177 -9.05 -7.40 7.57
C ARG A 177 -9.67 -7.96 6.29
N LEU A 178 -9.66 -7.20 5.21
CA LEU A 178 -10.18 -7.62 3.91
C LEU A 178 -9.39 -8.83 3.41
N GLY A 179 -8.06 -8.81 3.52
CA GLY A 179 -7.17 -9.91 3.13
C GLY A 179 -7.50 -11.20 3.89
N ARG A 180 -7.69 -11.12 5.21
CA ARG A 180 -8.11 -12.24 6.06
C ARG A 180 -9.46 -12.82 5.61
N ALA A 181 -10.44 -11.97 5.33
CA ALA A 181 -11.76 -12.40 4.88
C ALA A 181 -11.70 -13.10 3.49
N VAL A 182 -10.89 -12.56 2.58
CA VAL A 182 -10.68 -13.12 1.24
C VAL A 182 -9.92 -14.45 1.27
N ALA A 183 -8.87 -14.57 2.12
CA ALA A 183 -8.01 -15.74 2.26
C ALA A 183 -8.76 -17.05 2.62
N VAL A 184 -9.94 -16.96 3.24
CA VAL A 184 -10.82 -18.11 3.50
C VAL A 184 -11.25 -18.82 2.20
N SER A 185 -11.25 -18.10 1.08
CA SER A 185 -11.81 -18.57 -0.21
C SER A 185 -10.79 -18.69 -1.35
N ARG A 186 -9.61 -18.07 -1.23
CA ARG A 186 -8.57 -18.05 -2.28
C ARG A 186 -7.18 -17.84 -1.71
N ALA A 187 -6.16 -18.32 -2.42
CA ALA A 187 -4.74 -18.13 -2.10
C ALA A 187 -4.01 -17.14 -3.04
N SER A 188 -4.78 -16.38 -3.84
CA SER A 188 -4.28 -15.40 -4.81
C SER A 188 -4.83 -14.01 -4.52
N LEU A 189 -4.24 -12.99 -5.16
CA LEU A 189 -4.64 -11.59 -5.02
C LEU A 189 -6.17 -11.42 -5.10
N GLY A 190 -6.72 -10.76 -4.09
CA GLY A 190 -8.13 -10.39 -4.02
C GLY A 190 -8.37 -9.12 -3.20
N VAL A 191 -7.33 -8.45 -2.72
CA VAL A 191 -7.38 -7.10 -2.14
C VAL A 191 -6.28 -6.25 -2.75
N THR A 192 -6.59 -5.03 -3.16
CA THR A 192 -5.61 -4.03 -3.58
C THR A 192 -5.94 -2.68 -2.96
N SER A 193 -5.07 -2.22 -2.08
CA SER A 193 -5.23 -0.93 -1.40
C SER A 193 -4.30 0.13 -2.01
N LEU A 194 -4.72 1.39 -1.95
CA LEU A 194 -3.95 2.56 -2.37
C LEU A 194 -3.63 3.46 -1.19
N GLU A 195 -2.39 3.95 -1.08
CA GLU A 195 -1.95 4.84 0.00
C GLU A 195 -0.98 5.92 -0.49
N VAL A 196 -1.28 7.20 -0.22
CA VAL A 196 -0.46 8.30 -0.78
C VAL A 196 0.93 8.37 -0.15
N HIS A 197 1.07 8.02 1.12
CA HIS A 197 2.34 8.15 1.84
C HIS A 197 3.19 6.86 1.74
N PRO A 198 4.42 6.91 1.18
CA PRO A 198 5.19 5.70 0.90
C PRO A 198 5.54 4.89 2.17
N VAL A 199 5.88 5.57 3.28
CA VAL A 199 6.13 4.87 4.57
C VAL A 199 4.88 4.13 5.07
N HIS A 200 3.68 4.71 4.94
CA HIS A 200 2.45 4.04 5.34
C HIS A 200 2.18 2.80 4.46
N ALA A 201 2.35 2.91 3.13
CA ALA A 201 2.24 1.77 2.22
C ALA A 201 3.23 0.64 2.57
N CYS A 202 4.48 0.98 2.89
CA CYS A 202 5.47 0.01 3.36
C CYS A 202 5.08 -0.64 4.70
N THR A 203 4.59 0.14 5.68
CA THR A 203 4.06 -0.41 6.94
C THR A 203 2.88 -1.36 6.68
N ALA A 204 1.95 -0.98 5.79
CA ALA A 204 0.79 -1.78 5.45
C ALA A 204 1.15 -3.13 4.80
N ARG A 205 2.12 -3.12 3.87
CA ARG A 205 2.71 -4.35 3.31
C ARG A 205 3.38 -5.21 4.36
N HIS A 206 4.12 -4.59 5.28
CA HIS A 206 4.79 -5.30 6.37
C HIS A 206 3.76 -5.96 7.32
N LEU A 207 2.64 -5.30 7.66
CA LEU A 207 1.57 -5.94 8.43
C LEU A 207 0.90 -7.10 7.66
N LEU A 208 0.73 -6.97 6.34
CA LEU A 208 0.25 -8.07 5.49
C LEU A 208 1.22 -9.26 5.47
N ASP A 209 2.54 -9.03 5.42
CA ASP A 209 3.57 -10.08 5.49
C ASP A 209 3.64 -10.73 6.89
N LEU A 210 3.56 -9.95 7.97
CA LEU A 210 3.44 -10.47 9.34
C LEU A 210 2.18 -11.30 9.54
N GLY A 211 1.08 -10.94 8.86
CA GLY A 211 -0.17 -11.69 8.84
C GLY A 211 -0.22 -12.85 7.85
N GLU A 212 0.85 -13.15 7.11
CA GLU A 212 0.90 -14.18 6.05
C GLU A 212 -0.09 -13.96 4.88
N LEU A 213 -0.50 -12.71 4.64
CA LEU A 213 -1.49 -12.31 3.64
C LEU A 213 -0.90 -11.61 2.39
N ALA A 214 0.43 -11.50 2.27
CA ALA A 214 1.10 -10.88 1.12
C ALA A 214 0.79 -11.55 -0.25
N ALA A 215 0.26 -12.78 -0.27
CA ALA A 215 -0.20 -13.45 -1.49
C ALA A 215 -1.64 -13.08 -1.90
N VAL A 216 -2.46 -12.54 -0.99
CA VAL A 216 -3.87 -12.20 -1.22
C VAL A 216 -4.16 -10.70 -1.19
N GLY A 217 -3.28 -9.90 -0.58
CA GLY A 217 -3.41 -8.45 -0.48
C GLY A 217 -2.13 -7.73 -0.92
N GLU A 218 -2.30 -6.66 -1.68
CA GLU A 218 -1.23 -5.73 -2.11
C GLU A 218 -1.61 -4.30 -1.70
N VAL A 219 -0.63 -3.49 -1.30
CA VAL A 219 -0.84 -2.07 -0.97
C VAL A 219 0.08 -1.25 -1.85
N LYS A 220 -0.46 -0.66 -2.92
CA LYS A 220 0.33 0.17 -3.83
C LYS A 220 0.30 1.61 -3.34
N PRO A 221 1.42 2.33 -3.34
CA PRO A 221 1.38 3.74 -3.01
C PRO A 221 0.68 4.57 -4.10
N GLY A 222 0.53 5.88 -3.84
CA GLY A 222 0.05 6.87 -4.80
C GLY A 222 -1.40 7.31 -4.60
N GLN A 223 -1.85 8.22 -5.46
CA GLN A 223 -3.21 8.78 -5.42
C GLN A 223 -4.15 7.98 -6.30
N ALA A 224 -5.40 7.81 -5.88
CA ALA A 224 -6.45 7.17 -6.67
C ALA A 224 -6.52 7.70 -8.12
N LYS A 225 -6.48 9.03 -8.31
CA LYS A 225 -6.48 9.66 -9.65
C LYS A 225 -5.32 9.25 -10.58
N ASP A 226 -4.17 8.86 -10.03
CA ASP A 226 -2.98 8.47 -10.80
C ASP A 226 -2.89 6.93 -10.91
N ALA A 227 -3.30 6.21 -9.86
CA ALA A 227 -3.16 4.76 -9.73
C ALA A 227 -4.32 3.95 -10.32
N LEU A 228 -5.57 4.47 -10.28
CA LEU A 228 -6.73 3.73 -10.76
C LEU A 228 -6.70 3.41 -12.27
N PRO A 229 -6.19 4.27 -13.17
CA PRO A 229 -6.01 3.90 -14.58
C PRO A 229 -5.10 2.68 -14.74
N LEU A 230 -3.93 2.69 -14.10
CA LEU A 230 -2.95 1.59 -14.13
C LEU A 230 -3.55 0.30 -13.51
N LEU A 231 -4.31 0.44 -12.42
CA LEU A 231 -5.01 -0.69 -11.81
C LEU A 231 -6.07 -1.30 -12.74
N GLY A 232 -6.72 -0.49 -13.57
CA GLY A 232 -7.67 -0.95 -14.62
C GLY A 232 -7.01 -1.66 -15.79
N GLU A 233 -5.75 -1.32 -16.11
CA GLU A 233 -4.94 -2.04 -17.08
C GLU A 233 -4.45 -3.39 -16.52
N GLU A 234 -4.02 -3.42 -15.26
CA GLU A 234 -3.53 -4.63 -14.58
C GLU A 234 -4.62 -5.65 -14.28
N LEU A 235 -5.75 -5.21 -13.70
CA LEU A 235 -6.84 -6.10 -13.30
C LEU A 235 -7.91 -6.30 -14.38
N GLY A 236 -7.95 -5.42 -15.39
CA GLY A 236 -8.98 -5.40 -16.41
C GLY A 236 -10.31 -4.78 -15.94
N LYS A 237 -11.26 -4.68 -16.89
CA LYS A 237 -12.60 -4.10 -16.66
C LYS A 237 -13.50 -5.05 -15.88
N GLY A 238 -14.35 -4.51 -15.01
CA GLY A 238 -15.26 -5.28 -14.16
C GLY A 238 -14.56 -6.09 -13.08
N SER A 239 -13.32 -5.78 -12.75
CA SER A 239 -12.47 -6.50 -11.79
C SER A 239 -12.64 -6.04 -10.34
N THR A 240 -13.31 -4.91 -10.07
CA THR A 240 -13.54 -4.44 -8.70
C THR A 240 -14.90 -4.91 -8.21
N GLY A 241 -14.91 -5.95 -7.37
CA GLY A 241 -16.13 -6.52 -6.79
C GLY A 241 -16.55 -5.89 -5.45
N PHE A 242 -15.65 -5.16 -4.81
CA PHE A 242 -15.88 -4.39 -3.59
C PHE A 242 -14.99 -3.15 -3.60
N SER A 243 -15.49 -1.98 -3.18
CA SER A 243 -14.70 -0.75 -3.04
C SER A 243 -14.85 -0.16 -1.65
N PHE A 244 -13.75 0.25 -1.02
CA PHE A 244 -13.75 0.98 0.24
C PHE A 244 -13.01 2.31 0.12
N LEU A 245 -13.61 3.40 0.61
CA LEU A 245 -13.04 4.75 0.56
C LEU A 245 -12.88 5.29 1.99
N ASP A 246 -11.64 5.47 2.47
CA ASP A 246 -11.32 5.92 3.85
C ASP A 246 -10.23 7.01 3.91
N HIS A 247 -9.81 7.54 2.76
CA HIS A 247 -8.88 8.66 2.67
C HIS A 247 -9.54 10.04 2.90
N ARG A 248 -9.91 10.77 1.84
CA ARG A 248 -10.37 12.16 1.93
C ARG A 248 -11.83 12.28 1.49
N GLY A 249 -12.74 12.35 2.46
CA GLY A 249 -14.19 12.42 2.23
C GLY A 249 -14.64 13.48 1.22
N THR A 250 -13.96 14.63 1.14
CA THR A 250 -14.30 15.72 0.18
C THR A 250 -13.99 15.40 -1.29
N ILE A 251 -13.45 14.22 -1.62
CA ILE A 251 -13.18 13.81 -3.01
C ILE A 251 -13.77 12.45 -3.37
N PHE A 252 -14.48 11.77 -2.47
CA PHE A 252 -15.07 10.44 -2.73
C PHE A 252 -15.91 10.36 -4.02
N GLN A 253 -16.65 11.42 -4.36
CA GLN A 253 -17.38 11.47 -5.64
C GLN A 253 -16.46 11.49 -6.87
N GLN A 254 -15.31 12.17 -6.77
CA GLN A 254 -14.31 12.22 -7.84
C GLN A 254 -13.61 10.86 -8.01
N ASP A 255 -13.30 10.19 -6.91
CA ASP A 255 -12.70 8.86 -6.89
C ASP A 255 -13.68 7.77 -7.36
N PHE A 256 -14.96 7.86 -6.99
CA PHE A 256 -16.00 6.99 -7.54
C PHE A 256 -16.17 7.19 -9.05
N ALA A 257 -16.20 8.45 -9.53
CA ALA A 257 -16.23 8.75 -10.96
C ALA A 257 -14.94 8.30 -11.71
N LEU A 258 -13.80 8.16 -11.03
CA LEU A 258 -12.58 7.55 -11.59
C LEU A 258 -12.74 6.04 -11.74
N LEU A 259 -13.27 5.34 -10.73
CA LEU A 259 -13.60 3.91 -10.80
C LEU A 259 -14.58 3.62 -11.96
N GLU A 260 -15.66 4.40 -12.06
CA GLU A 260 -16.65 4.25 -13.15
C GLU A 260 -16.05 4.50 -14.54
N ARG A 261 -15.26 5.56 -14.72
CA ARG A 261 -14.59 5.86 -16.01
C ARG A 261 -13.58 4.80 -16.42
N GLY A 262 -12.88 4.19 -15.46
CA GLY A 262 -12.03 3.02 -15.69
C GLY A 262 -12.80 1.75 -16.04
N ALA A 263 -14.14 1.74 -15.91
CA ALA A 263 -14.98 0.56 -15.94
C ALA A 263 -14.50 -0.53 -14.96
N LEU A 264 -13.97 -0.12 -13.81
CA LEU A 264 -13.43 -0.99 -12.78
C LEU A 264 -14.52 -1.76 -12.01
N PRO A 265 -15.62 -1.14 -11.53
CA PRO A 265 -16.68 -1.86 -10.83
C PRO A 265 -17.31 -2.96 -11.67
N SER A 266 -17.47 -4.14 -11.09
CA SER A 266 -18.25 -5.22 -11.67
C SER A 266 -19.76 -4.96 -11.56
N ALA A 267 -20.57 -5.70 -12.33
CA ALA A 267 -22.02 -5.51 -12.40
C ALA A 267 -22.76 -5.70 -11.05
N LEU A 268 -22.14 -6.37 -10.07
CA LEU A 268 -22.69 -6.59 -8.73
C LEU A 268 -21.81 -5.97 -7.63
N ALA A 269 -20.88 -5.09 -7.99
CA ALA A 269 -19.93 -4.49 -7.06
C ALA A 269 -20.64 -3.76 -5.91
N ARG A 270 -20.08 -3.91 -4.71
CA ARG A 270 -20.50 -3.14 -3.53
C ARG A 270 -19.50 -2.04 -3.25
N SER A 271 -19.96 -0.93 -2.67
CA SER A 271 -19.07 0.15 -2.23
C SER A 271 -19.43 0.64 -0.85
N ALA A 272 -18.42 0.95 -0.05
CA ALA A 272 -18.52 1.57 1.26
C ALA A 272 -17.61 2.79 1.31
N ALA A 273 -18.04 3.84 1.99
CA ALA A 273 -17.26 5.04 2.22
C ALA A 273 -17.34 5.38 3.71
N ASP A 274 -16.20 5.49 4.37
CA ASP A 274 -16.14 5.77 5.80
C ASP A 274 -16.27 7.28 6.08
N ASN A 275 -16.61 7.62 7.32
CA ASN A 275 -16.51 8.98 7.84
C ASN A 275 -17.39 10.02 7.10
N THR A 276 -18.40 9.55 6.35
CA THR A 276 -19.34 10.35 5.54
C THR A 276 -20.23 11.29 6.36
N LEU A 277 -20.47 10.98 7.65
CA LEU A 277 -21.16 11.86 8.60
C LEU A 277 -20.19 12.75 9.39
N SER A 278 -19.03 12.24 9.79
CA SER A 278 -18.03 12.96 10.59
C SER A 278 -16.62 12.41 10.31
N PRO A 279 -15.63 13.25 9.93
CA PRO A 279 -15.73 14.69 9.65
C PRO A 279 -16.65 15.09 8.48
N GLY A 280 -17.14 14.14 7.68
CA GLY A 280 -18.13 14.38 6.64
C GLY A 280 -17.61 14.19 5.21
N ALA A 281 -18.50 13.77 4.31
CA ALA A 281 -18.27 13.70 2.87
C ALA A 281 -19.37 14.52 2.15
N PRO A 282 -19.23 15.87 2.07
CA PRO A 282 -20.19 16.70 1.36
C PRO A 282 -20.15 16.43 -0.15
N LEU A 283 -21.32 16.59 -0.79
CA LEU A 283 -21.53 16.62 -2.24
C LEU A 283 -21.29 18.04 -2.78
#